data_AF-A0A7X4IJZ8-F1
#
_entry.id   AF-A0A7X4IJZ8-F1
#
_cell.length_a   1.000
_cell.length_b   1.000
_cell.length_c   1.000
_cell.angle_alpha   90.00
_cell.angle_beta   90.00
_cell.angle_gamma   90.00
#
_symmetry.space_group_name_H-M   'P 1'
#
loop_
_entity.id
_entity.type
_entity.pdbx_description
1 polymer ?
#
loop_
_entity_poly.entity_id
_entity_poly.type
_entity_poly.pdbx_seq_one_letter_code
_entity_poly.pdbx_strand_id
1 'polypeptide(L)' 'MTFLLDTQVLLWAAGASRRLPDDARALIENPENELVFSAASLWEVAIKLTLSRWPDR' A
#
# COMPACT_ATOMS: atom_id res chain seq x y z
N MET A 1 15.09 7.18 4.62
CA MET A 1 15.30 6.90 3.17
C MET A 1 13.96 6.98 2.44
N THR A 2 13.94 7.21 1.12
CA THR A 2 12.67 7.30 0.37
C THR A 2 12.26 5.93 -0.17
N PHE A 3 11.04 5.50 0.14
CA PHE A 3 10.45 4.23 -0.32
C PHE A 3 9.25 4.50 -1.21
N LEU A 4 9.24 3.90 -2.39
CA LEU A 4 8.07 3.88 -3.25
C LEU A 4 7.19 2.68 -2.90
N LEU A 5 5.98 2.96 -2.41
CA LEU A 5 5.00 1.93 -2.09
C LEU A 5 4.31 1.44 -3.37
N ASP A 6 4.31 0.12 -3.55
CA ASP A 6 3.44 -0.54 -4.52
C ASP A 6 1.96 -0.41 -4.11
N THR A 7 1.06 -0.46 -5.09
CA THR A 7 -0.40 -0.39 -4.88
C THR A 7 -0.87 -1.39 -3.79
N GLN A 8 -0.34 -2.61 -3.78
CA GLN A 8 -0.75 -3.63 -2.82
C GLN A 8 -0.27 -3.33 -1.39
N VAL A 9 0.96 -2.83 -1.25
CA VAL A 9 1.54 -2.44 0.05
C VAL A 9 0.80 -1.24 0.62
N LEU A 10 0.48 -0.25 -0.22
CA LEU A 10 -0.32 0.91 0.16
C LEU A 10 -1.69 0.50 0.74
N LEU A 11 -2.39 -0.41 0.07
CA LEU A 11 -3.69 -0.92 0.52
C LEU A 11 -3.58 -1.69 1.85
N TRP A 12 -2.55 -2.52 1.99
CA TRP A 12 -2.34 -3.29 3.23
C TRP A 12 -1.98 -2.39 4.41
N ALA A 13 -1.14 -1.38 4.20
CA ALA A 13 -0.78 -0.39 5.20
C ALA A 13 -2.01 0.43 5.65
N ALA A 14 -2.82 0.91 4.70
CA ALA A 14 -4.03 1.68 5.00
C ALA A 14 -5.10 0.86 5.76
N GLY A 15 -5.18 -0.45 5.49
CA GLY A 15 -6.15 -1.36 6.11
C GLY A 15 -5.66 -2.06 7.38
N ALA A 16 -4.46 -1.73 7.91
CA ALA A 16 -3.80 -2.46 9.00
C ALA A 16 -3.81 -3.99 8.78
N SER A 17 -3.56 -4.41 7.54
CA SER A 17 -3.71 -5.79 7.11
C SER A 17 -2.66 -6.70 7.75
N ARG A 18 -3.09 -7.87 8.23
CA ARG A 18 -2.20 -8.95 8.69
C ARG A 18 -1.31 -9.54 7.58
N ARG A 19 -1.58 -9.19 6.31
CA ARG A 19 -0.77 -9.59 5.15
C ARG A 19 0.48 -8.72 4.97
N LEU A 20 0.60 -7.60 5.67
CA LEU A 20 1.79 -6.76 5.64
C LEU A 20 2.90 -7.43 6.49
N PRO A 21 4.04 -7.82 5.89
CA PRO A 21 5.15 -8.41 6.64
C PRO A 21 5.69 -7.45 7.71
N ASP A 22 6.16 -8.00 8.83
CA ASP A 22 6.65 -7.19 9.96
C ASP A 22 7.82 -6.29 9.56
N ASP A 23 8.73 -6.76 8.71
CA ASP A 23 9.85 -5.94 8.19
C ASP A 23 9.36 -4.73 7.38
N ALA A 24 8.34 -4.94 6.52
CA ALA A 24 7.75 -3.86 5.74
C ALA A 24 7.02 -2.87 6.65
N ARG A 25 6.36 -3.38 7.70
CA ARG A 25 5.70 -2.54 8.70
C ARG A 25 6.70 -1.69 9.48
N ALA A 26 7.83 -2.26 9.89
CA ALA A 26 8.90 -1.53 10.55
C ALA A 26 9.49 -0.41 9.66
N LEU A 27 9.62 -0.65 8.35
CA LEU A 27 10.06 0.38 7.40
C LEU A 27 9.03 1.50 7.22
N ILE A 28 7.73 1.16 7.21
CA ILE A 28 6.63 2.11 7.05
C ILE A 28 6.41 2.95 8.33
N GLU A 29 6.52 2.33 9.50
CA GLU A 29 6.32 2.99 10.80
C GLU A 29 7.54 3.83 11.22
N ASN A 30 8.70 3.67 10.57
CA ASN A 30 9.88 4.47 10.87
C ASN A 30 9.73 5.91 10.33
N PRO A 31 9.69 6.95 11.20
CA PRO A 31 9.51 8.33 10.79
C PRO A 31 10.72 8.92 10.02
N GLU A 32 11.89 8.27 10.04
CA GLU A 32 13.04 8.66 9.21
C GLU A 32 12.91 8.23 7.74
N ASN A 33 11.86 7.45 7.43
CA ASN A 33 11.54 7.04 6.08
C ASN A 33 10.47 7.92 5.47
N GLU A 34 10.75 8.37 4.25
CA GLU A 34 9.79 9.10 3.44
C GLU A 34 9.06 8.08 2.58
N LEU A 35 7.73 8.01 2.72
CA LEU A 35 6.90 7.09 1.95
C LEU A 35 6.23 7.86 0.82
N VAL A 36 6.50 7.44 -0.41
CA VAL A 36 5.87 7.99 -1.61
C VAL A 36 5.08 6.90 -2.32
N PHE A 37 4.05 7.29 -3.04
CA PHE A 37 3.28 6.40 -3.92
C PHE A 37 2.93 7.13 -5.20
N SER A 38 2.70 6.38 -6.28
CA SER A 38 2.40 6.98 -7.57
C SER A 38 0.93 7.36 -7.69
N ALA A 39 0.62 8.42 -8.43
CA ALA A 39 -0.76 8.74 -8.81
C ALA A 39 -1.41 7.59 -9.63
N ALA A 40 -0.61 6.84 -10.38
CA ALA A 40 -1.07 5.67 -11.13
C ALA A 40 -1.57 4.55 -10.21
N SER A 41 -0.91 4.36 -9.05
CA SER A 41 -1.34 3.40 -8.02
C SER A 41 -2.75 3.72 -7.51
N LEU A 42 -3.06 5.01 -7.32
CA LEU A 42 -4.41 5.42 -6.92
C LEU A 42 -5.46 5.19 -8.01
N TRP A 43 -5.10 5.43 -9.28
CA TRP A 43 -5.97 5.16 -10.42
C TRP A 43 -6.26 3.66 -10.58
N GLU A 44 -5.27 2.81 -10.37
CA GLU A 44 -5.43 1.35 -10.36
C GLU A 44 -6.41 0.89 -9.27
N VAL A 45 -6.32 1.47 -8.06
CA VAL A 45 -7.28 1.20 -6.97
C VAL A 45 -8.69 1.59 -7.39
N ALA A 46 -8.87 2.78 -7.96
CA ALA A 46 -10.18 3.26 -8.42
C ALA A 46 -10.79 2.33 -9.47
N ILE A 47 -9.99 1.80 -10.41
CA ILE A 47 -10.45 0.82 -11.39
C ILE A 47 -10.76 -0.53 -10.76
N LYS A 48 -9.92 -1.05 -9.87
CA LYS A 48 -10.16 -2.33 -9.19
C LYS A 48 -11.44 -2.28 -8.35
N LEU A 49 -11.73 -1.14 -7.71
CA LEU A 49 -12.98 -0.89 -6.99
C LEU A 49 -14.21 -0.96 -7.92
N THR A 50 -14.20 -0.25 -9.05
CA THR A 50 -15.33 -0.24 -9.98
C THR A 50 -15.57 -1.61 -10.63
N LEU A 51 -14.50 -2.39 -10.82
CA LEU A 51 -14.59 -3.75 -11.35
C LEU A 51 -14.93 -4.82 -10.29
N SER A 52 -15.13 -4.45 -9.02
CA SER A 52 -15.32 -5.39 -7.90
C SER A 52 -14.20 -6.45 -7.78
N ARG A 53 -12.98 -6.12 -8.26
CA ARG A 53 -11.80 -7.00 -8.20
C ARG A 53 -10.97 -6.65 -6.97
N TRP A 54 -11.52 -6.96 -5.79
CA TRP A 54 -10.77 -6.80 -4.54
C TRP A 54 -9.89 -8.04 -4.29
N PRO A 55 -8.64 -7.92 -3.82
CA PRO A 55 -7.76 -9.07 -3.59
C PRO A 55 -8.17 -9.94 -2.37
N ASP A 56 -9.33 -9.68 -1.78
CA ASP A 56 -9.76 -10.24 -0.50
C ASP A 56 -11.29 -10.34 -0.37
N ARG A 57 -11.95 -10.94 -1.37
CA ARG A 57 -13.19 -11.68 -1.12
C ARG A 57 -12.89 -13.16 -1.04
#